data_AF-A0A1F8TT64-F1
#
_entry.id   AF-A0A1F8TT64-F1
#
_cell.length_a   1.000
_cell.length_b   1.000
_cell.length_c   1.000
_cell.angle_alpha   90.00
_cell.angle_beta   90.00
_cell.angle_gamma   90.00
#
_symmetry.space_group_name_H-M   'P 1'
#
loop_
_entity.id
_entity.type
_entity.pdbx_description
1 polymer ?
#
loop_
_entity_poly.entity_id
_entity_poly.type
_entity_poly.pdbx_seq_one_letter_code
_entity_poly.pdbx_strand_id
1 'polypeptide(L)'
;MNIHAIEPQISQLSRAEKAELLQRLAQEVGNVWAGIEKTAGVSGGEACIVRTRIPVWTLENYRRLGWNEATILENFPSLRAADLVNAWAYADSHSEEIDKAIRANEEA
;
A
#
# COMPACT_ATOMS: atom_id res chain seq x y z
N MET A 1 6.32 -7.42 23.56
CA MET A 1 6.96 -8.64 23.02
C MET A 1 7.72 -8.24 21.76
N ASN A 2 8.93 -8.75 21.51
CA ASN A 2 9.72 -8.41 20.33
C ASN A 2 9.81 -9.61 19.36
N ILE A 3 10.26 -9.38 18.13
CA ILE A 3 10.30 -10.42 17.09
C ILE A 3 11.27 -11.58 17.43
N HIS A 4 12.37 -11.29 18.12
CA HIS A 4 13.35 -12.30 18.53
C HIS A 4 12.83 -13.24 19.63
N ALA A 5 11.92 -12.76 20.49
CA ALA A 5 11.34 -13.59 21.54
C ALA A 5 10.35 -14.64 21.00
N ILE A 6 9.81 -14.43 19.79
CA ILE A 6 8.78 -15.31 19.20
C ILE A 6 9.31 -16.28 18.13
N GLU A 7 10.51 -16.02 17.61
CA GLU A 7 11.19 -16.87 16.62
C GLU A 7 11.31 -18.36 17.01
N PRO A 8 11.68 -18.74 18.26
CA PRO A 8 11.73 -20.15 18.64
C PRO A 8 10.34 -20.81 18.66
N GLN A 9 9.28 -20.07 18.98
CA GLN A 9 7.92 -20.59 19.02
C GLN A 9 7.36 -20.79 17.61
N ILE A 10 7.62 -19.84 16.71
CA ILE A 10 7.26 -19.98 15.28
C ILE A 10 7.99 -21.17 14.66
N SER A 11 9.24 -21.41 15.04
CA SER A 11 10.04 -22.51 14.50
C SER A 11 9.45 -23.89 14.80
N GLN A 12 8.74 -24.04 15.93
CA GLN A 12 8.09 -25.29 16.35
C GLN A 12 6.78 -25.58 15.62
N LEU A 13 6.17 -24.59 14.97
CA LEU A 13 4.92 -24.77 14.22
C LEU A 13 5.14 -25.63 12.97
N SER A 14 4.14 -26.46 12.68
CA SER A 14 4.03 -27.16 11.41
C SER A 14 3.85 -26.18 10.24
N ARG A 15 4.03 -26.67 9.01
CA ARG A 15 3.85 -25.85 7.81
C ARG A 15 2.42 -25.31 7.68
N ALA A 16 1.41 -26.08 8.10
CA ALA A 16 0.01 -25.67 8.06
C ALA A 16 -0.29 -24.56 9.09
N GLU A 17 0.19 -24.72 10.32
CA GLU A 17 0.00 -23.72 11.39
C GLU A 17 0.74 -22.41 11.07
N LYS A 18 1.93 -22.49 10.46
CA LYS A 18 2.62 -21.29 9.96
C LYS A 18 1.81 -20.55 8.90
N ALA A 19 1.16 -21.27 8.00
CA ALA A 19 0.31 -20.67 6.97
C ALA A 19 -0.95 -20.03 7.56
N GLU A 20 -1.60 -20.70 8.53
CA GLU A 20 -2.76 -20.15 9.24
C GLU A 20 -2.39 -18.91 10.04
N LEU A 21 -1.27 -18.94 10.78
CA LEU A 21 -0.77 -17.77 11.51
C LEU A 21 -0.44 -16.62 10.55
N LEU A 22 0.21 -16.89 9.43
CA LEU A 22 0.49 -15.87 8.41
C LEU A 22 -0.80 -15.24 7.88
N GLN A 23 -1.82 -16.06 7.59
CA GLN A 23 -3.11 -15.57 7.10
C GLN A 23 -3.82 -14.70 8.15
N ARG A 24 -3.85 -15.13 9.42
CA ARG A 24 -4.43 -14.35 10.52
C ARG A 24 -3.67 -13.05 10.75
N LEU A 25 -2.34 -13.10 10.79
CA LEU A 25 -1.50 -11.92 10.94
C LEU A 25 -1.68 -10.97 9.75
N ALA A 26 -1.79 -11.46 8.52
CA ALA A 26 -2.06 -10.61 7.36
C ALA A 26 -3.43 -9.91 7.47
N GLN A 27 -4.43 -10.55 8.08
CA GLN A 27 -5.74 -9.94 8.34
C GLN A 27 -5.73 -8.96 9.54
N GLU A 28 -5.08 -9.32 10.64
CA GLU A 28 -4.96 -8.47 11.85
C GLU A 28 -4.07 -7.25 11.59
N VAL A 29 -2.97 -7.46 10.88
CA VAL A 29 -2.04 -6.44 10.42
C VAL A 29 -2.55 -5.86 9.09
N GLY A 30 -3.86 -5.89 8.82
CA GLY A 30 -4.53 -5.37 7.62
C GLY A 30 -4.29 -3.87 7.30
N ASN A 31 -3.32 -3.23 7.97
CA ASN A 31 -2.79 -1.88 7.77
C ASN A 31 -1.29 -1.83 7.44
N VAL A 32 -0.60 -2.95 7.22
CA VAL A 32 0.74 -2.93 6.60
C VAL A 32 0.51 -3.20 5.11
N TRP A 33 0.04 -2.18 4.40
CA TRP A 33 0.08 -2.21 2.94
C TRP A 33 1.54 -2.35 2.54
N ALA A 34 1.91 -3.56 2.13
CA ALA A 34 3.26 -3.87 1.74
C ALA A 34 3.64 -2.90 0.63
N GLY A 35 4.48 -1.92 0.94
CA GLY A 35 4.94 -0.94 -0.03
C GLY A 35 4.12 0.35 -0.16
N ILE A 36 3.30 0.72 0.82
CA ILE A 36 2.83 2.11 0.98
C ILE A 36 3.50 2.72 2.23
N GLU A 37 4.12 3.89 2.07
CA GLU A 37 4.73 4.65 3.17
C GLU A 37 3.99 5.97 3.36
N LYS A 38 3.67 6.29 4.62
CA LYS A 38 3.21 7.62 5.05
C LYS A 38 4.32 8.27 5.86
N THR A 39 5.07 9.18 5.24
CA THR A 39 6.14 9.92 5.93
C THR A 39 5.67 11.33 6.22
N ALA A 40 5.51 11.66 7.51
CA ALA A 40 5.19 13.01 7.94
C ALA A 40 6.23 14.01 7.41
N GLY A 41 5.77 15.01 6.63
CA GLY A 41 6.62 16.03 6.02
C GLY A 41 7.13 15.72 4.60
N VAL A 42 6.86 14.53 4.05
CA VAL A 42 7.09 14.21 2.63
C VAL A 42 5.74 14.18 1.92
N SER A 43 5.60 14.91 0.80
CA SER A 43 4.32 15.07 0.08
C SER A 43 3.16 15.45 1.02
N GLY A 44 3.38 16.34 1.99
CA GLY A 44 2.33 16.76 2.93
C GLY A 44 1.83 15.70 3.92
N GLY A 45 2.46 14.51 4.00
CA GLY A 45 2.00 13.38 4.82
C GLY A 45 1.10 12.39 4.07
N GLU A 46 1.04 12.48 2.75
CA GLU A 46 0.28 11.59 1.88
C GLU A 46 0.83 10.15 1.86
N ALA A 47 -0.07 9.19 1.64
CA ALA A 47 0.32 7.82 1.30
C ALA A 47 1.04 7.78 -0.04
N CYS A 48 2.30 7.35 -0.04
CA CYS A 48 3.13 7.21 -1.24
C CYS A 48 3.56 5.76 -1.46
N ILE A 49 3.79 5.36 -2.71
CA ILE A 49 4.42 4.08 -3.01
C ILE A 49 5.83 4.06 -2.43
N VAL A 50 6.18 3.01 -1.68
CA VAL A 50 7.50 2.79 -1.10
C VAL A 50 8.59 2.96 -2.14
N ARG A 51 9.72 3.55 -1.73
CA ARG A 51 10.87 3.84 -2.63
C ARG A 51 10.56 4.90 -3.70
N THR A 52 9.40 5.57 -3.64
CA THR A 52 9.02 6.63 -4.57
C THR A 52 8.43 7.83 -3.82
N ARG A 53 8.22 8.93 -4.54
CA ARG A 53 7.39 10.05 -4.08
C ARG A 53 6.06 10.12 -4.82
N ILE A 54 5.60 8.99 -5.36
CA ILE A 54 4.36 8.92 -6.14
C ILE A 54 3.22 8.67 -5.16
N PRO A 55 2.29 9.64 -4.99
CA PRO A 55 1.16 9.48 -4.09
C PRO A 55 0.17 8.45 -4.64
N VAL A 56 -0.46 7.70 -3.73
CA VAL A 56 -1.52 6.74 -4.09
C VAL A 56 -2.70 7.44 -4.74
N TRP A 57 -3.08 8.62 -4.23
CA TRP A 57 -4.20 9.39 -4.77
C TRP A 57 -3.97 9.78 -6.24
N THR A 58 -2.72 10.04 -6.64
CA THR A 58 -2.37 10.38 -8.02
C THR A 58 -2.65 9.20 -8.95
N LEU A 59 -2.25 8.00 -8.55
CA LEU A 59 -2.51 6.78 -9.32
C LEU A 59 -4.00 6.50 -9.42
N GLU A 60 -4.73 6.64 -8.31
CA GLU A 60 -6.18 6.46 -8.27
C GLU A 60 -6.90 7.47 -9.15
N ASN A 61 -6.43 8.72 -9.19
CA ASN A 61 -6.99 9.72 -10.08
C ASN A 61 -6.82 9.34 -11.56
N TYR A 62 -5.62 8.91 -11.98
CA TYR A 62 -5.41 8.43 -13.36
C TYR A 62 -6.28 7.24 -13.72
N ARG A 63 -6.44 6.29 -12.79
CA ARG A 63 -7.34 5.14 -12.97
C ARG A 63 -8.79 5.60 -13.18
N ARG A 64 -9.26 6.57 -12.37
CA ARG A 64 -10.60 7.17 -12.51
C ARG A 64 -10.78 7.95 -13.82
N LEU A 65 -9.70 8.54 -14.34
CA LEU A 65 -9.65 9.19 -15.65
C LEU A 65 -9.56 8.19 -16.83
N GLY A 66 -9.57 6.88 -16.56
CA GLY A 66 -9.64 5.82 -17.57
C GLY A 66 -8.29 5.30 -18.04
N TRP A 67 -7.19 5.63 -17.35
CA TRP A 67 -5.89 5.03 -17.66
C TRP A 67 -5.88 3.56 -17.26
N ASN A 68 -5.32 2.72 -18.13
CA ASN A 68 -5.05 1.32 -17.79
C ASN A 68 -3.68 1.17 -17.09
N GLU A 69 -3.45 0.02 -16.46
CA GLU A 69 -2.23 -0.24 -15.70
C GLU A 69 -0.95 -0.16 -16.55
N ALA A 70 -1.01 -0.60 -17.81
CA ALA A 70 0.14 -0.53 -18.71
C ALA A 70 0.54 0.92 -18.97
N THR A 71 -0.43 1.79 -19.26
CA THR A 71 -0.21 3.23 -19.46
C THR A 71 0.35 3.88 -18.18
N ILE A 72 -0.13 3.49 -17.00
CA ILE A 72 0.41 3.99 -15.73
C ILE A 72 1.88 3.55 -15.57
N LEU A 73 2.21 2.28 -15.78
CA LEU A 73 3.59 1.77 -15.64
C LEU A 73 4.56 2.37 -16.67
N GLU A 74 4.08 2.65 -17.89
CA GLU A 74 4.87 3.36 -18.92
C GLU A 74 5.22 4.80 -18.50
N ASN A 75 4.27 5.50 -17.86
CA ASN A 75 4.47 6.89 -17.43
C ASN A 75 5.18 7.01 -16.08
N PHE A 76 5.17 5.94 -15.27
CA PHE A 76 5.88 5.87 -13.99
C PHE A 76 6.85 4.68 -13.96
N PRO A 77 8.01 4.77 -14.66
CA PRO A 77 8.93 3.63 -14.84
C PRO A 77 9.58 3.11 -13.55
N SER A 78 9.47 3.84 -12.44
CA SER A 78 9.94 3.40 -11.12
C SER A 78 8.96 2.45 -10.41
N LEU A 79 7.72 2.36 -10.90
CA LEU A 79 6.69 1.47 -10.36
C LEU A 79 6.82 0.06 -10.92
N ARG A 80 6.40 -0.90 -10.10
CA ARG A 80 6.20 -2.30 -10.48
C ARG A 80 4.71 -2.60 -10.48
N ALA A 81 4.28 -3.64 -11.20
CA ALA A 81 2.88 -4.07 -11.20
C ALA A 81 2.35 -4.34 -9.77
N ALA A 82 3.19 -4.92 -8.90
CA ALA A 82 2.84 -5.13 -7.49
C ALA A 82 2.56 -3.81 -6.74
N ASP A 83 3.24 -2.72 -7.10
CA ASP A 83 3.01 -1.42 -6.47
C ASP A 83 1.59 -0.90 -6.80
N LEU A 84 1.07 -1.16 -8.01
CA LEU A 84 -0.31 -0.81 -8.37
C LEU A 84 -1.34 -1.62 -7.59
N VAL A 85 -1.12 -2.93 -7.42
CA VAL A 85 -2.00 -3.77 -6.59
C VAL A 85 -2.11 -3.22 -5.17
N ASN A 86 -0.98 -2.82 -4.60
CA ASN A 86 -0.96 -2.23 -3.26
C ASN A 86 -1.62 -0.84 -3.22
N ALA A 87 -1.44 -0.03 -4.27
CA ALA A 87 -2.09 1.26 -4.41
C ALA A 87 -3.62 1.14 -4.44
N TRP A 88 -4.16 0.18 -5.20
CA TRP A 88 -5.61 -0.06 -5.28
C TRP A 88 -6.17 -0.59 -3.97
N ALA A 89 -5.49 -1.55 -3.34
CA ALA A 89 -5.90 -2.04 -2.01
C ALA A 89 -5.88 -0.92 -0.94
N TYR A 90 -4.93 0.00 -1.03
CA TYR A 90 -4.90 1.19 -0.19
C TYR A 90 -6.08 2.10 -0.48
N ALA A 91 -6.30 2.45 -1.75
CA ALA A 91 -7.37 3.35 -2.16
C ALA A 91 -8.77 2.83 -1.81
N ASP A 92 -9.02 1.53 -1.96
CA ASP A 92 -10.30 0.91 -1.62
C ASP A 92 -10.55 0.90 -0.10
N SER A 93 -9.51 0.74 0.71
CA SER A 93 -9.61 0.78 2.18
C SER A 93 -9.60 2.19 2.77
N HIS A 94 -9.13 3.19 2.01
CA HIS A 94 -8.95 4.58 2.43
C HIS A 94 -9.63 5.57 1.47
N SER A 95 -10.81 5.21 0.96
CA SER A 95 -11.50 5.98 -0.09
C SER A 95 -11.77 7.43 0.28
N GLU A 96 -12.20 7.72 1.51
CA GLU A 96 -12.44 9.10 1.98
C GLU A 96 -11.16 9.95 1.99
N GLU A 97 -10.02 9.36 2.38
CA GLU A 97 -8.72 10.02 2.37
C GLU A 97 -8.30 10.35 0.94
N ILE A 98 -8.41 9.37 0.03
CA ILE A 98 -8.03 9.53 -1.37
C ILE A 98 -8.93 10.57 -2.05
N ASP A 99 -10.24 10.52 -1.83
CA ASP A 99 -11.18 11.48 -2.40
C ASP A 99 -10.89 12.91 -1.91
N LYS A 100 -10.52 13.06 -0.63
CA LYS A 100 -10.13 14.36 -0.08
C LYS A 100 -8.83 14.86 -0.72
N ALA A 101 -7.84 14.01 -0.92
CA ALA A 101 -6.57 14.37 -1.55
C ALA A 101 -6.77 14.77 -3.03
N ILE A 102 -7.58 14.01 -3.79
CA ILE A 102 -7.92 14.34 -5.18
C ILE A 102 -8.60 15.70 -5.26
N ARG A 103 -9.67 15.94 -4.47
CA ARG A 103 -10.38 17.23 -4.45
C ARG A 103 -9.46 18.39 -4.09
N ALA A 104 -8.64 18.24 -3.05
CA ALA A 104 -7.72 19.28 -2.64
C ALA A 104 -6.71 19.64 -3.74
N ASN A 105 -6.27 18.67 -4.54
CA ASN A 105 -5.38 18.91 -5.68
C ASN A 105 -6.10 19.53 -6.89
N GLU A 106 -7.39 19.25 -7.09
CA GLU A 106 -8.19 19.87 -8.17
C GLU A 106 -8.53 21.34 -7.87
N GLU A 107 -8.60 21.71 -6.58
CA GLU A 107 -8.91 23.06 -6.11
C GLU A 107 -7.67 23.98 -5.95
N ALA A 108 -6.46 23.42 -6.07
CA ALA A 108 -5.17 24.12 -5.91
C ALA A 108 -4.63 24.67 -7.24
#